data_AF-A0A839UJV9-F1
#
_entry.id   AF-A0A839UJV9-F1
#
_cell.length_a   1.000
_cell.length_b   1.000
_cell.length_c   1.000
_cell.angle_alpha   90.00
_cell.angle_beta   90.00
_cell.angle_gamma   90.00
#
_symmetry.space_group_name_H-M   'P 1'
#
loop_
_entity.id
_entity.type
_entity.pdbx_description
1 polymer ?
#
loop_
_entity_poly.entity_id
_entity_poly.type
_entity_poly.pdbx_seq_one_letter_code
_entity_poly.pdbx_strand_id
1 'polypeptide(L)' 'MHAGETYPGGLDHYLEMMKSKHPLTLVEPVDVANCVLFLASDEARFVTGSSLVCDGGYTAQ' A
#
# COMPACT_ATOMS: atom_id res chain seq x y z
N MET A 1 -6.75 -8.68 12.20
CA MET A 1 -5.39 -8.58 11.61
C MET A 1 -4.45 -9.17 12.63
N HIS A 2 -3.99 -10.41 12.43
CA HIS A 2 -3.29 -11.13 13.49
C HIS A 2 -2.01 -10.40 13.98
N ALA A 3 -1.34 -9.67 13.08
CA ALA A 3 -0.16 -8.87 13.40
C ALA A 3 -0.43 -7.76 14.43
N GLY A 4 -1.60 -7.13 14.42
CA GLY A 4 -1.98 -6.09 15.39
C GLY A 4 -2.40 -6.65 16.74
N GLU A 5 -2.94 -7.87 16.77
CA GLU A 5 -3.34 -8.58 18.00
C GLU A 5 -2.13 -8.98 18.85
N THR A 6 -0.98 -9.25 18.21
CA THR A 6 0.26 -9.68 18.87
C THR A 6 1.28 -8.55 19.07
N TYR A 7 1.00 -7.33 18.61
CA TYR A 7 1.94 -6.22 18.71
C TYR A 7 2.00 -5.67 20.15
N PRO A 8 3.19 -5.36 20.70
CA PRO A 8 3.28 -4.68 21.99
C PRO A 8 2.49 -3.36 21.98
N GLY A 9 1.48 -3.25 22.85
CA GLY A 9 0.55 -2.10 22.86
C GLY A 9 -0.72 -2.28 22.03
N GLY A 10 -0.89 -3.41 21.35
CA GLY A 10 -2.11 -3.77 20.63
C GLY A 10 -2.26 -3.10 19.25
N LEU A 11 -3.45 -3.21 18.69
CA LEU A 11 -3.75 -2.81 17.31
C LEU A 11 -3.48 -1.32 17.06
N ASP A 12 -3.86 -0.44 17.97
CA ASP A 12 -3.71 1.01 17.77
C ASP A 12 -2.24 1.42 17.66
N HIS A 13 -1.37 0.87 18.52
CA HIS A 13 0.07 1.09 18.44
C HIS A 13 0.66 0.53 17.15
N TYR A 14 0.19 -0.63 16.69
CA TYR A 14 0.58 -1.18 15.41
C TYR A 14 0.20 -0.25 14.24
N LEU A 15 -1.03 0.28 14.25
CA LEU A 15 -1.50 1.19 13.20
C LEU A 15 -0.72 2.50 13.19
N GLU A 16 -0.40 3.07 14.34
CA GLU A 16 0.45 4.28 14.43
C GLU A 16 1.86 4.02 13.89
N MET A 17 2.48 2.88 14.26
CA MET A 17 3.78 2.49 13.72
C MET A 17 3.72 2.29 12.20
N MET A 18 2.65 1.68 11.67
CA MET A 18 2.49 1.51 10.24
C MET A 18 2.33 2.85 9.53
N LYS A 19 1.49 3.75 10.05
CA LYS A 19 1.31 5.11 9.50
C LYS A 19 2.63 5.86 9.46
N SER A 20 3.46 5.79 10.50
CA SER A 20 4.72 6.53 10.55
C SER A 20 5.75 6.06 9.51
N LYS A 21 5.60 4.84 8.98
CA LYS A 21 6.49 4.28 7.95
C LYS A 21 6.01 4.52 6.51
N HIS A 22 4.79 5.03 6.33
CA HIS A 22 4.23 5.33 5.01
C HIS A 22 4.29 6.85 4.83
N PRO A 23 5.15 7.39 3.95
CA PRO A 23 5.20 8.83 3.68
C PRO A 23 3.84 9.46 3.34
N LEU A 24 2.94 8.68 2.74
CA LEU A 24 1.55 9.08 2.51
C LEU A 24 0.64 8.61 3.66
N THR A 25 -0.35 7.77 3.35
CA THR A 25 -1.29 7.19 4.30
C THR A 25 -1.30 5.67 4.13
N LEU A 26 -2.02 4.97 5.02
CA LEU A 26 -2.23 3.54 4.83
C LEU A 26 -3.09 3.31 3.59
N VAL A 27 -2.59 2.45 2.71
CA VAL A 27 -3.27 2.08 1.46
C VAL A 27 -4.62 1.43 1.76
N GLU A 28 -5.67 1.89 1.07
CA GLU A 28 -6.99 1.28 1.08
C GLU A 28 -7.15 0.30 -0.10
N PRO A 29 -8.09 -0.67 -0.03
CA PRO A 29 -8.33 -1.59 -1.14
C PRO A 29 -8.63 -0.90 -2.48
N VAL A 30 -9.25 0.30 -2.44
CA VAL A 30 -9.55 1.09 -3.64
C VAL A 30 -8.30 1.62 -4.34
N ASP A 31 -7.23 1.92 -3.61
CA ASP A 31 -5.97 2.41 -4.19
C ASP A 31 -5.31 1.31 -5.04
N VAL A 32 -5.27 0.08 -4.52
CA VAL A 32 -4.79 -1.09 -5.26
C VAL A 32 -5.67 -1.36 -6.47
N ALA A 33 -7.00 -1.30 -6.31
CA ALA A 33 -7.94 -1.50 -7.40
C ALA A 33 -7.75 -0.46 -8.52
N ASN A 34 -7.48 0.80 -8.19
CA ASN A 34 -7.20 1.85 -9.16
C ASN A 34 -5.87 1.63 -9.90
N CYS A 35 -4.82 1.18 -9.21
CA CYS A 35 -3.56 0.79 -9.87
C CYS A 35 -3.78 -0.37 -10.86
N VAL A 36 -4.56 -1.38 -10.47
CA VAL A 36 -4.92 -2.49 -11.36
C VAL A 36 -5.78 -2.02 -12.52
N LEU A 37 -6.75 -1.12 -12.28
CA LEU A 37 -7.60 -0.53 -13.31
C LEU A 37 -6.77 0.19 -14.37
N PHE A 38 -5.78 0.99 -13.97
CA PHE A 38 -4.84 1.62 -14.89
C PHE A 38 -4.06 0.58 -15.70
N LEU A 39 -3.50 -0.46 -15.07
CA LEU A 39 -2.74 -1.49 -15.78
C LEU A 39 -3.61 -2.30 -16.75
N ALA A 40 -4.90 -2.41 -16.49
CA ALA A 40 -5.86 -3.11 -17.35
C ALA A 40 -6.41 -2.24 -18.50
N SER A 41 -6.15 -0.93 -18.49
CA SER A 41 -6.72 0.01 -19.45
C SER A 41 -5.80 0.26 -20.65
N ASP A 42 -6.36 0.90 -21.70
CA ASP A 42 -5.62 1.24 -22.92
C ASP A 42 -4.48 2.25 -22.66
N GLU A 43 -4.57 3.03 -21.60
CA GLU A 43 -3.54 3.97 -21.16
C GLU A 43 -2.23 3.28 -20.81
N ALA A 44 -2.28 2.01 -20.37
CA ALA A 44 -1.11 1.21 -20.04
C ALA A 44 -0.54 0.41 -21.23
N ARG A 45 -0.95 0.66 -22.49
CA ARG A 45 -0.57 -0.18 -23.65
C ARG A 45 0.94 -0.39 -23.91
N PHE A 46 1.80 0.47 -23.35
CA PHE A 46 3.26 0.35 -23.43
C PHE A 46 3.93 0.02 -22.09
N VAL A 47 3.14 -0.21 -21.04
CA VAL A 47 3.64 -0.57 -19.71
C VAL A 47 3.63 -2.09 -19.59
N THR A 48 4.80 -2.69 -19.69
CA THR A 48 4.99 -4.14 -19.54
C THR A 48 6.35 -4.43 -18.91
N GLY A 49 6.52 -5.63 -18.31
CA GLY A 49 7.75 -6.05 -17.64
C GLY A 49 8.18 -5.16 -16.46
N SER A 50 7.28 -4.34 -15.95
CA SER A 50 7.55 -3.32 -14.93
C SER A 50 6.64 -3.52 -13.72
N SER A 51 7.14 -3.23 -12.52
CA SER A 51 6.35 -3.25 -11.28
C SER A 51 5.79 -1.86 -10.99
N LEU A 52 4.48 -1.75 -10.86
CA LEU A 52 3.81 -0.56 -10.35
C LEU A 52 3.61 -0.71 -8.83
N VAL A 53 4.36 0.05 -8.04
CA VAL A 53 4.33 -0.04 -6.58
C VAL A 53 3.18 0.81 -6.02
N CYS A 54 2.30 0.19 -5.26
CA CYS A 54 1.16 0.80 -4.57
C CYS A 54 1.25 0.50 -3.06
N ASP A 55 2.10 1.22 -2.34
CA ASP A 55 2.44 0.93 -0.93
C ASP A 55 2.53 2.20 -0.06
N GLY A 56 1.96 3.32 -0.50
CA GLY A 56 2.03 4.59 0.24
C GLY A 56 3.45 5.13 0.44
N GLY A 57 4.45 4.62 -0.29
CA GLY A 57 5.86 5.01 -0.21
C GLY A 57 6.67 4.21 0.81
N TYR A 58 6.14 3.13 1.38
CA TYR A 58 6.81 2.34 2.41
C TYR A 58 8.19 1.80 1.96
N THR A 59 8.31 1.39 0.70
CA THR A 59 9.54 0.82 0.14
C THR A 59 10.50 1.84 -0.48
N ALA A 60 10.13 3.13 -0.53
CA ALA A 60 10.85 4.17 -1.27
C ALA A 60 11.76 5.07 -0.40
N GLN A 61 11.89 4.77 0.89
CA GLN A 61 12.59 5.58 1.89
C GLN A 61 14.01 5.09 2.22
#